data_AF-A0A7T4UJ64-F1
#
_entry.id   AF-A0A7T4UJ64-F1
#
_cell.length_a   1.000
_cell.length_b   1.000
_cell.length_c   1.000
_cell.angle_alpha   90.00
_cell.angle_beta   90.00
_cell.angle_gamma   90.00
#
_symmetry.space_group_name_H-M   'P 1'
#
loop_
_entity.id
_entity.type
_entity.pdbx_description
1 polymer ?
#
loop_
_entity_poly.entity_id
_entity_poly.type
_entity_poly.pdbx_seq_one_letter_code
_entity_poly.pdbx_strand_id
1 'polypeptide(L)'
;MKTLKYLLVTIVLFCTITVTPISSVYAQCAMCSLNAENSTQNGNTQGKGLNDGILFLLVIPYLAAAGLGFLWYKKYRTVKSNKSQEKIL
;
A
#
# COMPACT_ATOMS: atom_id res chain seq x y z
N MET A 1 -7.08 28.02 -13.95
CA MET A 1 -5.76 27.67 -13.37
C MET A 1 -5.80 26.48 -12.41
N LYS A 2 -6.78 26.37 -11.49
CA LYS A 2 -6.84 25.26 -10.52
C LYS A 2 -7.01 23.90 -11.21
N THR A 3 -7.90 23.82 -12.19
CA THR A 3 -8.14 22.62 -13.02
C THR A 3 -6.91 22.16 -13.79
N LEU A 4 -6.15 23.09 -14.37
CA LEU A 4 -4.88 22.79 -15.05
C LEU A 4 -3.80 22.28 -14.07
N LYS A 5 -3.79 22.83 -12.84
CA LYS A 5 -2.88 22.39 -11.77
C LYS A 5 -3.22 20.98 -11.30
N TYR A 6 -4.50 20.66 -11.11
CA TYR A 6 -4.96 19.31 -10.78
C TYR A 6 -4.66 18.32 -11.91
N LEU A 7 -4.87 18.72 -13.18
CA LEU A 7 -4.56 17.90 -14.35
C LEU A 7 -3.06 17.55 -14.42
N LEU A 8 -2.19 18.54 -14.24
CA LEU A 8 -0.74 18.34 -14.19
C LEU A 8 -0.32 17.40 -13.05
N VAL A 9 -0.88 17.59 -11.85
CA VAL A 9 -0.60 16.70 -10.70
C VAL A 9 -1.04 15.27 -10.98
N THR A 10 -2.22 15.06 -11.58
CA THR A 10 -2.71 13.72 -11.92
C THR A 10 -1.87 13.02 -13.00
N ILE A 11 -1.38 13.78 -14.00
CA ILE A 11 -0.52 13.25 -15.06
C ILE A 11 0.85 12.85 -14.52
N VAL A 12 1.45 13.70 -13.67
CA VAL A 12 2.75 13.41 -13.04
C VAL A 12 2.64 12.15 -12.17
N LEU A 13 1.57 12.01 -11.38
CA LEU A 13 1.34 10.82 -10.55
C LEU A 13 1.16 9.54 -11.37
N PHE A 14 0.49 9.62 -12.53
CA PHE A 14 0.29 8.47 -13.41
C PHE A 14 1.59 8.05 -14.12
N CYS A 15 2.41 9.01 -14.55
CA CYS A 15 3.73 8.72 -15.13
C CYS A 15 4.69 8.07 -14.13
N THR A 16 4.70 8.49 -12.86
CA THR A 16 5.61 7.90 -11.87
C THR A 16 5.27 6.45 -11.53
N ILE A 17 4.00 6.06 -11.64
CA ILE A 17 3.54 4.69 -11.37
C ILE A 17 3.86 3.73 -12.53
N THR A 18 3.93 4.22 -13.76
CA THR A 18 4.09 3.38 -14.97
C THR A 18 5.54 3.13 -15.38
N VAL A 19 6.50 3.90 -14.85
CA VAL A 19 7.92 3.82 -15.21
C VAL A 19 8.71 2.82 -14.34
N THR A 20 8.11 2.23 -13.32
CA THR A 20 8.81 1.23 -12.49
C THR A 20 8.79 -0.15 -13.15
N PRO A 21 9.96 -0.76 -13.42
CA PRO A 21 10.02 -2.11 -13.95
C PRO A 21 9.50 -3.11 -12.90
N ILE A 22 8.55 -3.96 -13.31
CA ILE A 22 7.91 -4.98 -12.46
C ILE A 22 8.86 -6.15 -12.12
N SER A 23 10.06 -6.16 -12.70
CA SER A 23 10.93 -7.33 -12.75
C SER A 23 11.76 -7.61 -11.50
N SER A 24 11.77 -6.70 -10.51
CA SER A 24 12.46 -6.96 -9.25
C SER A 24 11.95 -6.05 -8.13
N VAL A 25 11.13 -6.63 -7.24
CA VAL A 25 10.74 -5.95 -6.00
C VAL A 25 11.91 -6.03 -5.02
N TYR A 26 12.89 -5.15 -5.21
CA TYR A 26 13.96 -4.96 -4.23
C TYR A 26 13.35 -4.31 -2.97
N ALA A 27 13.56 -4.92 -1.81
CA ALA A 27 13.20 -4.28 -0.54
C ALA A 27 13.81 -2.88 -0.48
N GLN A 28 13.01 -1.91 -0.02
CA GLN A 28 13.44 -0.51 0.11
C GLN A 28 14.52 -0.31 1.19
N CYS A 29 14.83 -1.35 1.98
CA CYS A 29 15.90 -1.36 2.96
C CYS A 29 17.05 -2.26 2.49
N ALA A 30 18.14 -1.66 2.03
CA ALA A 30 19.36 -2.37 1.61
C ALA A 30 19.92 -3.31 2.70
N MET A 31 19.70 -2.98 3.98
CA MET A 31 20.18 -3.78 5.11
C MET A 31 19.48 -5.15 5.22
N CYS A 32 18.19 -5.25 4.91
CA CYS A 32 17.48 -6.53 5.00
C CYS A 32 17.89 -7.48 3.87
N SER A 33 18.10 -6.96 2.66
CA SER A 33 18.58 -7.74 1.51
C SER A 33 20.01 -8.24 1.71
N LEU A 34 20.91 -7.38 2.23
CA LEU A 34 22.29 -7.76 2.51
C LEU A 34 22.39 -8.84 3.59
N ASN A 35 21.58 -8.77 4.63
CA ASN A 35 21.54 -9.80 5.67
C ASN A 35 20.95 -11.11 5.14
N ALA A 36 19.94 -11.06 4.27
CA ALA A 36 19.37 -12.24 3.61
C ALA A 36 20.41 -12.93 2.71
N GLU A 37 21.13 -12.17 1.89
CA GLU A 37 22.19 -12.67 1.01
C GLU A 37 23.37 -13.26 1.79
N ASN A 38 23.88 -12.54 2.80
CA ASN A 38 24.96 -13.04 3.67
C ASN A 38 24.56 -14.33 4.41
N SER A 39 23.29 -14.45 4.82
CA SER A 39 22.78 -15.68 5.46
C SER A 39 22.71 -16.87 4.52
N THR A 40 22.93 -16.69 3.22
CA THR A 40 22.99 -17.78 2.23
C THR A 40 24.38 -18.08 1.69
N GLN A 41 25.36 -17.22 1.97
CA GLN A 41 26.76 -17.52 1.69
C GLN A 41 27.20 -18.68 2.62
N ASN A 42 27.86 -19.69 2.06
CA ASN A 42 28.18 -21.00 2.69
C ASN A 42 27.10 -22.09 2.61
N GLY A 43 26.12 -21.98 1.71
CA GLY A 43 25.16 -23.07 1.43
C GLY A 43 23.99 -23.16 2.42
N ASN A 44 23.89 -22.19 3.33
CA ASN A 44 22.75 -22.06 4.22
C ASN A 44 21.53 -21.57 3.41
N THR A 45 20.39 -22.23 3.53
CA THR A 45 19.15 -21.86 2.79
C THR A 45 18.20 -21.01 3.61
N GLN A 46 18.53 -20.72 4.88
CA GLN A 46 17.64 -20.03 5.81
C GLN A 46 17.36 -18.56 5.44
N GLY A 47 18.24 -17.93 4.65
CA GLY A 47 18.03 -16.58 4.11
C GLY A 47 17.20 -16.52 2.82
N LYS A 48 16.88 -17.66 2.18
CA LYS A 48 16.06 -17.69 0.96
C LYS A 48 14.62 -17.30 1.28
N GLY A 49 14.08 -16.31 0.56
CA GLY A 49 12.69 -15.86 0.72
C GLY A 49 12.44 -14.83 1.83
N LEU A 50 13.48 -14.34 2.52
CA LEU A 50 13.32 -13.32 3.56
C LEU A 50 12.79 -11.99 3.00
N ASN A 51 13.19 -11.62 1.77
CA ASN A 51 12.67 -10.43 1.07
C ASN A 51 11.16 -10.52 0.82
N ASP A 52 10.67 -11.70 0.41
CA ASP A 52 9.23 -11.93 0.21
C ASP A 52 8.46 -11.82 1.53
N GLY A 53 9.05 -12.28 2.63
CA GLY A 53 8.49 -12.12 3.98
C GLY A 53 8.35 -10.65 4.41
N ILE A 54 9.34 -9.81 4.09
CA ILE A 54 9.31 -8.36 4.41
C ILE A 54 8.19 -7.67 3.62
N LEU A 55 8.07 -7.97 2.33
CA LEU A 55 6.99 -7.43 1.50
C LEU A 55 5.62 -7.87 2.02
N PHE A 56 5.49 -9.13 2.42
CA PHE A 56 4.25 -9.64 3.02
C PHE A 56 3.88 -8.89 4.31
N LEU A 57 4.84 -8.67 5.21
CA LEU A 57 4.63 -7.91 6.44
C LEU A 57 4.29 -6.44 6.19
N LEU A 58 4.88 -5.84 5.13
CA LEU A 58 4.60 -4.46 4.74
C LEU A 58 3.17 -4.30 4.19
N VAL A 59 2.64 -5.28 3.47
CA VAL A 59 1.30 -5.23 2.86
C VAL A 59 0.18 -5.25 3.91
N ILE A 60 0.38 -6.01 5.01
CA ILE A 60 -0.62 -6.17 6.08
C ILE A 60 -1.14 -4.83 6.66
N PRO A 61 -0.30 -3.88 7.13
CA PRO A 61 -0.79 -2.63 7.70
C PRO A 61 -1.57 -1.77 6.70
N TYR A 62 -1.22 -1.81 5.41
CA TYR A 62 -1.96 -1.08 4.38
C TYR A 62 -3.34 -1.70 4.11
N LEU A 63 -3.42 -3.04 4.03
CA LEU A 63 -4.70 -3.73 3.89
C LEU A 63 -5.60 -3.50 5.11
N ALA A 64 -5.04 -3.54 6.31
CA ALA A 64 -5.77 -3.24 7.54
C ALA A 64 -6.32 -1.80 7.53
N ALA A 65 -5.49 -0.81 7.17
CA ALA A 65 -5.93 0.58 7.07
C ALA A 65 -7.00 0.78 5.99
N ALA A 66 -6.85 0.15 4.83
CA ALA A 66 -7.84 0.20 3.75
C ALA A 66 -9.18 -0.43 4.17
N GLY A 67 -9.13 -1.59 4.85
CA GLY A 67 -10.33 -2.26 5.38
C GLY A 67 -11.05 -1.42 6.42
N LEU A 68 -10.33 -0.88 7.40
CA LEU A 68 -10.90 0.02 8.42
C LEU A 68 -11.47 1.29 7.80
N GLY A 69 -10.75 1.91 6.86
CA GLY A 69 -11.21 3.08 6.12
C GLY A 69 -12.48 2.80 5.31
N PHE A 70 -12.57 1.65 4.65
CA PHE A 70 -13.76 1.24 3.90
C PHE A 70 -14.97 0.99 4.80
N LEU A 71 -14.79 0.29 5.93
CA LEU A 71 -15.87 0.07 6.90
C LEU A 71 -16.36 1.39 7.51
N TRP A 72 -15.44 2.29 7.85
CA TRP A 72 -15.76 3.62 8.34
C TRP A 72 -16.54 4.42 7.29
N TYR A 73 -16.06 4.46 6.04
CA TYR A 73 -16.75 5.13 4.94
C TYR A 73 -18.17 4.59 4.72
N LYS A 74 -18.34 3.26 4.69
CA LYS A 74 -19.66 2.62 4.53
C LYS A 74 -20.60 3.02 5.67
N LYS A 75 -20.14 2.94 6.92
CA LYS A 75 -20.95 3.29 8.09
C LYS A 75 -21.40 4.75 8.06
N TYR A 76 -20.50 5.70 7.79
CA TYR A 76 -20.84 7.12 7.81
C TYR A 76 -21.68 7.58 6.62
N ARG A 77 -21.59 6.90 5.47
CA ARG A 77 -22.42 7.22 4.30
C ARG A 77 -23.86 6.71 4.44
N THR A 78 -24.07 5.55 5.06
CA THR A 78 -25.41 5.02 5.33
C THR A 78 -26.13 5.75 6.47
N VAL A 79 -25.40 6.25 7.47
CA VAL A 79 -25.97 7.07 8.56
C VAL A 79 -26.63 8.35 8.04
N LYS A 80 -26.18 8.90 6.91
CA LYS A 80 -26.81 10.06 6.27
C LYS A 80 -28.27 9.81 5.84
N SER A 81 -28.65 8.56 5.57
CA SER A 81 -30.01 8.16 5.21
C SER A 81 -30.91 7.97 6.44
N ASN A 82 -30.40 7.37 7.52
CA ASN A 82 -31.21 7.09 8.73
C ASN A 82 -31.44 8.32 9.61
N LYS A 83 -30.47 9.25 9.66
CA LYS A 83 -30.61 10.49 10.46
C LYS A 83 -31.69 11.45 9.93
N SER A 84 -32.15 11.26 8.69
CA SER A 84 -33.25 12.03 8.10
C SER A 84 -34.63 11.42 8.39
N GLN A 85 -34.71 10.13 8.72
CA GLN A 85 -35.96 9.45 9.10
C GLN A 85 -36.27 9.61 10.59
N GLU A 86 -35.26 9.58 11.46
CA GLU A 86 -35.43 9.81 12.91
C GLU A 86 -35.87 11.25 13.24
N LYS A 87 -35.55 12.23 12.39
CA LYS A 87 -35.96 13.64 12.58
C LYS A 87 -37.41 13.92 12.12
N ILE A 88 -38.07 12.95 11.48
CA ILE A 88 -39.45 13.08 10.96
C ILE A 88 -40.46 12.40 11.89
N LEU A 89 -40.00 11.58 12.87
CA LEU A 89 -40.84 10.98 13.91
C LEU A 89 -40.80 11.80 15.20
#